data_AF-A0A544YHX8-F1
#
_entry.id   AF-A0A544YHX8-F1
#
_cell.length_a   1.000
_cell.length_b   1.000
_cell.length_c   1.000
_cell.angle_alpha   90.00
_cell.angle_beta   90.00
_cell.angle_gamma   90.00
#
_symmetry.space_group_name_H-M   'P 1'
#
loop_
_entity.id
_entity.type
_entity.pdbx_description
1 polymer ?
#
loop_
_entity_poly.entity_id
_entity_poly.type
_entity_poly.pdbx_seq_one_letter_code
_entity_poly.pdbx_strand_id
1 'polypeptide(L)'
;MAKRRKVANLLALAVLSALAHRPMHPYEMAAALRGWNKEHDMGIKWGSLYTVVGNLAKHGLIEELESGRQGRRPERTVYRITEAGREELVDWTRELLGVPQMEFPRFRAGLSVMAVLPPDDVAGLLTDRLSAIRRGIAELEEFHERDDLQVPRLFLIETEYDLAMLRAEERWVAALLDELTSGTFPGLAEWRGFHEAGGLSAEMKELAEEKITDL
;
A
#
# COMPACT_ATOMS: atom_id res chain seq x y z
N MET A 1 -16.44 -12.63 11.83
CA MET A 1 -15.20 -13.07 11.17
C MET A 1 -15.33 -12.79 9.68
N ALA A 2 -14.30 -12.24 9.04
CA ALA A 2 -14.32 -12.00 7.60
C ALA A 2 -14.59 -13.30 6.83
N LYS A 3 -15.50 -13.26 5.86
CA LYS A 3 -15.78 -14.40 4.98
C LYS A 3 -14.53 -14.69 4.16
N ARG A 4 -14.04 -15.93 4.18
CA ARG A 4 -12.87 -16.32 3.37
C ARG A 4 -13.22 -16.19 1.88
N ARG A 5 -12.68 -15.15 1.22
CA ARG A 5 -12.90 -14.86 -0.20
C ARG A 5 -12.27 -15.93 -1.09
N LYS A 6 -12.93 -16.26 -2.20
CA LYS A 6 -12.44 -17.27 -3.16
C LYS A 6 -11.21 -16.79 -3.92
N VAL A 7 -11.15 -15.49 -4.21
CA VAL A 7 -9.99 -14.81 -4.82
C VAL A 7 -9.70 -13.57 -3.98
N ALA A 8 -8.66 -13.62 -3.15
CA ALA A 8 -8.43 -12.63 -2.08
C ALA A 8 -7.27 -11.64 -2.34
N ASN A 9 -6.86 -11.45 -3.60
CA ASN A 9 -5.86 -10.45 -3.97
C ASN A 9 -6.52 -9.17 -4.49
N LEU A 10 -5.98 -7.98 -4.17
CA LEU A 10 -6.62 -6.70 -4.54
C LEU A 10 -6.73 -6.48 -6.07
N LEU A 11 -5.94 -7.16 -6.89
CA LEU A 11 -6.13 -7.14 -8.34
C LEU A 11 -7.49 -7.76 -8.75
N ALA A 12 -7.99 -8.73 -7.99
CA ALA A 12 -9.33 -9.27 -8.22
C ALA A 12 -10.42 -8.22 -7.94
N LEU A 13 -10.29 -7.45 -6.85
CA LEU A 13 -11.17 -6.33 -6.55
C LEU A 13 -11.13 -5.27 -7.66
N ALA A 14 -9.92 -4.93 -8.14
CA ALA A 14 -9.72 -4.01 -9.26
C ALA A 14 -10.41 -4.50 -10.55
N VAL A 15 -10.25 -5.77 -10.90
CA VAL A 15 -10.88 -6.37 -12.09
C VAL A 15 -12.41 -6.32 -11.98
N LEU A 16 -12.98 -6.66 -10.81
CA LEU A 16 -14.42 -6.56 -10.59
C LEU A 16 -14.91 -5.11 -10.73
N SER A 17 -14.18 -4.13 -10.17
CA SER A 17 -14.50 -2.71 -10.33
C SER A 17 -14.47 -2.26 -11.79
N ALA A 18 -13.50 -2.71 -12.60
CA ALA A 18 -13.43 -2.38 -14.02
C ALA A 18 -14.62 -2.98 -14.79
N LEU A 19 -14.94 -4.25 -14.52
CA LEU A 19 -16.04 -4.95 -15.19
C LEU A 19 -17.43 -4.50 -14.74
N ALA A 20 -17.55 -3.88 -13.56
CA ALA A 20 -18.77 -3.20 -13.13
C ALA A 20 -19.09 -1.98 -14.00
N HIS A 21 -18.09 -1.36 -14.62
CA HIS A 21 -18.27 -0.22 -15.52
C HIS A 21 -18.78 -0.66 -16.90
N ARG A 22 -18.17 -1.68 -17.50
CA ARG A 22 -18.61 -2.32 -18.75
C ARG A 22 -17.90 -3.66 -18.97
N PRO A 23 -18.41 -4.52 -19.88
CA PRO A 23 -17.65 -5.68 -20.35
C PRO A 23 -16.32 -5.26 -21.00
N MET A 24 -15.27 -6.02 -20.71
CA MET A 24 -13.90 -5.73 -21.17
C MET A 24 -13.13 -7.01 -21.48
N HIS A 25 -12.22 -6.95 -22.44
CA HIS A 25 -11.14 -7.93 -22.59
C HIS A 25 -10.05 -7.66 -21.52
N PRO A 26 -9.28 -8.65 -21.02
CA PRO A 26 -8.25 -8.42 -19.99
C PRO A 26 -7.25 -7.30 -20.31
N TYR A 27 -6.85 -7.14 -21.57
CA TYR A 27 -6.02 -6.01 -22.00
C TYR A 27 -6.69 -4.64 -21.77
N GLU A 28 -8.00 -4.53 -22.04
CA GLU A 28 -8.76 -3.31 -21.81
C GLU A 28 -8.93 -3.04 -20.31
N MET A 29 -9.14 -4.09 -19.50
CA MET A 29 -9.15 -3.95 -18.04
C MET A 29 -7.82 -3.37 -17.54
N ALA A 30 -6.70 -3.89 -18.05
CA ALA A 30 -5.37 -3.41 -17.69
C ALA A 30 -5.15 -1.95 -18.11
N ALA A 31 -5.68 -1.54 -19.28
CA ALA A 31 -5.58 -0.16 -19.75
C ALA A 31 -6.44 0.79 -18.91
N ALA A 32 -7.70 0.40 -18.62
CA ALA A 32 -8.61 1.18 -17.80
C ALA A 32 -8.08 1.38 -16.37
N LEU A 33 -7.64 0.29 -15.73
CA LEU A 33 -7.14 0.35 -14.36
C LEU A 33 -5.88 1.22 -14.22
N ARG A 34 -4.97 1.20 -15.22
CA ARG A 34 -3.83 2.12 -15.27
C ARG A 34 -4.27 3.58 -15.48
N GLY A 35 -5.24 3.79 -16.37
CA GLY A 35 -5.80 5.13 -16.61
C GLY A 35 -6.48 5.72 -15.36
N TRP A 36 -6.94 4.88 -14.44
CA TRP A 36 -7.50 5.28 -13.14
C TRP A 36 -6.50 5.24 -11.98
N ASN A 37 -5.22 5.03 -12.28
CA ASN A 37 -4.13 4.96 -11.30
C ASN A 37 -4.33 3.93 -10.17
N LYS A 38 -5.11 2.86 -10.42
CA LYS A 38 -5.47 1.87 -9.38
C LYS A 38 -4.30 1.05 -8.89
N GLU A 39 -3.18 1.03 -9.63
CA GLU A 39 -1.92 0.43 -9.18
C GLU A 39 -1.33 1.12 -7.95
N HIS A 40 -1.56 2.42 -7.80
CA HIS A 40 -1.13 3.19 -6.64
C HIS A 40 -1.89 2.73 -5.39
N ASP A 41 -3.22 2.63 -5.50
CA ASP A 41 -4.12 2.27 -4.40
C ASP A 41 -4.01 0.79 -3.98
N MET A 42 -3.75 -0.11 -4.92
CA MET A 42 -3.95 -1.56 -4.72
C MET A 42 -2.69 -2.42 -4.89
N GLY A 43 -1.53 -1.81 -5.14
CA GLY A 43 -0.25 -2.53 -5.28
C GLY A 43 -0.28 -3.60 -6.39
N ILE A 44 -0.90 -3.26 -7.53
CA ILE A 44 -1.24 -4.23 -8.58
C ILE A 44 0.01 -4.85 -9.23
N LYS A 45 0.05 -6.19 -9.23
CA LYS A 45 1.05 -6.98 -9.98
C LYS A 45 0.48 -7.43 -11.33
N TRP A 46 0.67 -6.62 -12.37
CA TRP A 46 0.10 -6.84 -13.71
C TRP A 46 0.40 -8.22 -14.33
N GLY A 47 1.55 -8.82 -14.03
CA GLY A 47 1.91 -10.16 -14.52
C GLY A 47 0.94 -11.26 -14.08
N SER A 48 0.11 -11.01 -13.06
CA SER A 48 -0.89 -11.97 -12.56
C SER A 48 -2.29 -11.77 -13.13
N LEU A 49 -2.52 -10.74 -13.96
CA LEU A 49 -3.86 -10.33 -14.40
C LEU A 49 -4.65 -11.47 -15.04
N TYR A 50 -4.08 -12.17 -16.02
CA TYR A 50 -4.77 -13.27 -16.71
C TYR A 50 -5.10 -14.42 -15.76
N THR A 51 -4.21 -14.74 -14.83
CA THR A 51 -4.46 -15.75 -13.79
C THR A 51 -5.61 -15.33 -12.86
N VAL A 52 -5.66 -14.05 -12.47
CA VAL A 52 -6.74 -13.50 -11.64
C VAL A 52 -8.08 -13.53 -12.37
N VAL A 53 -8.11 -13.11 -13.64
CA VAL A 53 -9.31 -13.20 -14.50
C VAL A 53 -9.80 -14.63 -14.60
N GLY A 54 -8.90 -15.59 -14.90
CA GLY A 54 -9.26 -17.01 -14.96
C GLY A 54 -9.83 -17.56 -13.65
N ASN A 55 -9.27 -17.13 -12.50
CA ASN A 55 -9.80 -17.53 -11.19
C ASN A 55 -11.17 -16.90 -10.88
N LEU A 56 -11.39 -15.63 -11.24
CA LEU A 56 -12.69 -14.99 -11.10
C LEU A 56 -13.75 -15.70 -11.95
N ALA A 57 -13.42 -16.08 -13.19
CA ALA A 57 -14.30 -16.82 -14.08
C ALA A 57 -14.61 -18.23 -13.54
N LYS A 58 -13.57 -18.95 -13.11
CA LYS A 58 -13.71 -20.28 -12.46
C LYS A 58 -14.64 -20.25 -11.24
N HIS A 59 -14.67 -19.15 -10.51
CA HIS A 59 -15.53 -18.98 -9.34
C HIS A 59 -16.88 -18.30 -9.65
N GLY A 60 -17.21 -18.09 -10.92
CA GLY A 60 -18.50 -17.53 -11.35
C GLY A 60 -18.71 -16.07 -10.97
N LEU A 61 -17.64 -15.33 -10.66
CA LEU A 61 -17.69 -13.89 -10.34
C LEU A 61 -17.69 -13.03 -11.62
N ILE A 62 -17.18 -13.59 -12.71
CA ILE A 62 -17.24 -13.02 -14.06
C ILE A 62 -17.59 -14.16 -15.02
N GLU A 63 -18.10 -13.82 -16.20
CA GLU A 63 -18.41 -14.79 -17.24
C GLU A 63 -18.03 -14.25 -18.62
N GLU A 64 -17.77 -15.16 -19.54
CA GLU A 64 -17.47 -14.82 -20.93
C GLU A 64 -18.74 -14.30 -21.62
N LEU A 65 -18.61 -13.15 -22.29
CA LEU A 65 -19.60 -12.68 -23.22
C LEU A 65 -19.24 -13.26 -24.59
N GLU A 66 -20.12 -14.06 -25.20
CA GLU A 66 -19.88 -14.60 -26.55
C GLU A 66 -19.51 -13.45 -27.50
N SER A 67 -18.27 -13.47 -28.00
CA SER A 67 -17.81 -12.48 -28.96
C SER A 67 -18.19 -12.96 -30.37
N GLY A 68 -19.13 -12.26 -31.02
CA GLY A 68 -19.45 -12.51 -32.41
C GLY A 68 -18.20 -12.39 -33.28
N ARG A 69 -17.84 -13.45 -34.01
CA ARG A 69 -16.69 -13.47 -34.92
C ARG A 69 -16.73 -12.30 -35.90
N GLN A 70 -15.72 -11.42 -35.84
CA GLN A 70 -15.34 -10.57 -36.95
C GLN A 70 -13.92 -10.92 -37.42
N GLY A 71 -13.83 -11.83 -38.40
CA GLY A 71 -12.64 -12.01 -39.24
C GLY A 71 -11.50 -12.87 -38.66
N ARG A 72 -10.27 -12.57 -39.12
CA ARG A 72 -9.06 -13.43 -39.08
C ARG A 72 -8.09 -13.11 -37.92
N ARG A 73 -8.59 -12.54 -36.82
CA ARG A 73 -7.80 -12.23 -35.60
C ARG A 73 -8.09 -13.27 -34.51
N PRO A 74 -7.14 -13.56 -33.60
CA PRO A 74 -7.41 -14.45 -32.46
C PRO A 74 -8.59 -13.96 -31.64
N GLU A 75 -9.46 -14.87 -31.23
CA GLU A 75 -10.64 -14.58 -30.42
C GLU A 75 -10.21 -13.81 -29.15
N ARG A 76 -10.78 -12.62 -28.96
CA ARG A 76 -10.59 -11.81 -27.74
C ARG A 76 -11.79 -12.05 -26.85
N THR A 77 -11.67 -12.99 -25.91
CA THR A 77 -12.71 -13.24 -24.91
C THR A 77 -12.96 -11.98 -24.09
N VAL A 78 -14.17 -11.43 -24.22
CA VAL A 78 -14.66 -10.32 -23.41
C VAL A 78 -15.34 -10.92 -22.20
N TYR A 79 -15.11 -10.35 -21.02
CA TYR A 79 -15.77 -10.77 -19.79
C TYR A 79 -16.78 -9.72 -19.34
N ARG A 80 -17.84 -10.16 -18.68
CA ARG A 80 -18.74 -9.30 -17.89
C ARG A 80 -18.79 -9.77 -16.44
N ILE A 81 -19.06 -8.85 -15.51
CA ILE A 81 -19.29 -9.19 -14.11
C ILE A 81 -20.65 -9.89 -13.96
N THR A 82 -20.71 -10.94 -13.13
CA THR A 82 -21.97 -11.62 -12.77
C THR A 82 -22.63 -10.93 -11.57
N GLU A 83 -23.83 -11.35 -11.19
CA GLU A 83 -24.47 -10.83 -9.97
C GLU A 83 -23.67 -11.18 -8.71
N ALA A 84 -23.18 -12.42 -8.61
CA ALA A 84 -22.29 -12.83 -7.53
C ALA A 84 -20.99 -12.00 -7.50
N GLY A 85 -20.47 -11.61 -8.66
CA GLY A 85 -19.31 -10.71 -8.75
C GLY A 85 -19.61 -9.30 -8.22
N ARG A 86 -20.81 -8.77 -8.46
CA ARG A 86 -21.23 -7.45 -7.93
C ARG A 86 -21.39 -7.48 -6.42
N GLU A 87 -22.03 -8.52 -5.89
CA GLU A 87 -22.16 -8.73 -4.45
C GLU A 87 -20.76 -8.82 -3.80
N GLU A 88 -19.86 -9.61 -4.39
CA GLU A 88 -18.49 -9.76 -3.88
C GLU A 88 -17.73 -8.42 -3.90
N LEU A 89 -17.87 -7.61 -4.96
CA LEU A 89 -17.27 -6.27 -5.06
C LEU A 89 -17.75 -5.37 -3.91
N VAL A 90 -19.07 -5.27 -3.71
CA VAL A 90 -19.66 -4.41 -2.67
C VAL A 90 -19.29 -4.91 -1.27
N ASP A 91 -19.40 -6.21 -1.01
CA ASP A 91 -19.06 -6.81 0.28
C ASP A 91 -17.59 -6.59 0.63
N TRP A 92 -16.69 -6.68 -0.36
CA TRP A 92 -15.27 -6.49 -0.13
C TRP A 92 -14.92 -5.03 0.11
N THR A 93 -15.48 -4.10 -0.67
CA THR A 93 -15.30 -2.67 -0.40
C THR A 93 -15.80 -2.29 1.01
N ARG A 94 -16.95 -2.83 1.45
CA ARG A 94 -17.45 -2.63 2.83
C ARG A 94 -16.50 -3.17 3.88
N GLU A 95 -15.93 -4.35 3.65
CA GLU A 95 -14.95 -4.94 4.58
C GLU A 95 -13.70 -4.08 4.72
N LEU A 96 -13.11 -3.64 3.59
CA LEU A 96 -11.89 -2.83 3.59
C LEU A 96 -12.09 -1.48 4.28
N LEU A 97 -13.27 -0.86 4.11
CA LEU A 97 -13.59 0.42 4.76
C LEU A 97 -14.03 0.26 6.22
N GLY A 98 -14.71 -0.84 6.56
CA GLY A 98 -15.37 -1.03 7.85
C GLY A 98 -14.55 -1.79 8.89
N VAL A 99 -13.53 -2.55 8.48
CA VAL A 99 -12.71 -3.38 9.36
C VAL A 99 -11.26 -2.93 9.30
N PRO A 100 -10.75 -2.25 10.34
CA PRO A 100 -9.34 -1.89 10.41
C PRO A 100 -8.46 -3.14 10.32
N GLN A 101 -7.55 -3.15 9.35
CA GLN A 101 -6.52 -4.17 9.25
C GLN A 101 -5.18 -3.57 9.66
N MET A 102 -4.35 -4.35 10.36
CA MET A 102 -3.02 -3.90 10.70
C MET A 102 -2.15 -3.95 9.44
N GLU A 103 -1.78 -2.77 8.95
CA GLU A 103 -0.80 -2.64 7.89
C GLU A 103 0.63 -2.63 8.47
N PHE A 104 1.57 -3.13 7.69
CA PHE A 104 2.99 -3.12 8.03
C PHE A 104 3.77 -2.30 6.99
N PRO A 105 3.78 -0.96 7.13
CA PRO A 105 4.57 -0.11 6.25
C PRO A 105 6.05 -0.51 6.28
N ARG A 106 6.73 -0.45 5.14
CA ARG A 106 8.17 -0.77 5.07
C ARG A 106 9.01 0.11 6.00
N PHE A 107 8.60 1.36 6.20
CA PHE A 107 9.26 2.26 7.14
C PHE A 107 9.23 1.73 8.58
N ARG A 108 8.09 1.16 9.02
CA ARG A 108 7.98 0.51 10.34
C ARG A 108 8.95 -0.66 10.48
N ALA A 109 9.14 -1.45 9.42
CA ALA A 109 10.15 -2.50 9.42
C ALA A 109 11.57 -1.92 9.59
N GLY A 110 11.90 -0.84 8.89
CA GLY A 110 13.16 -0.11 9.08
C GLY A 110 13.36 0.35 10.53
N LEU A 111 12.34 0.98 11.12
CA LEU A 111 12.36 1.40 12.54
C LEU A 111 12.59 0.22 13.49
N SER A 112 11.99 -0.94 13.21
CA SER A 112 12.13 -2.12 14.08
C SER A 112 13.55 -2.69 14.16
N VAL A 113 14.40 -2.37 13.18
CA VAL A 113 15.79 -2.85 13.10
C VAL A 113 16.82 -1.71 13.04
N MET A 114 16.40 -0.46 13.25
CA MET A 114 17.26 0.72 13.03
C MET A 114 18.48 0.76 13.95
N ALA A 115 18.43 0.08 15.10
CA ALA A 115 19.55 -0.01 16.05
C ALA A 115 20.81 -0.64 15.44
N VAL A 116 20.70 -1.34 14.29
CA VAL A 116 21.84 -1.86 13.54
C VAL A 116 22.71 -0.76 12.93
N LEU A 117 22.22 0.49 12.88
CA LEU A 117 22.95 1.66 12.42
C LEU A 117 23.36 2.55 13.60
N PRO A 118 24.47 3.30 13.48
CA PRO A 118 24.78 4.39 14.40
C PRO A 118 23.63 5.41 14.44
N PRO A 119 23.33 6.01 15.60
CA PRO A 119 22.24 6.99 15.72
C PRO A 119 22.40 8.21 14.80
N ASP A 120 23.65 8.63 14.55
CA ASP A 120 23.93 9.77 13.69
C ASP A 120 23.65 9.44 12.20
N ASP A 121 23.89 8.18 11.78
CA ASP A 121 23.48 7.68 10.46
C ASP A 121 21.96 7.63 10.34
N VAL A 122 21.26 7.18 11.39
CA VAL A 122 19.79 7.19 11.43
C VAL A 122 19.26 8.62 11.32
N ALA A 123 19.84 9.57 12.05
CA ALA A 123 19.45 10.98 11.96
C ALA A 123 19.65 11.55 10.54
N GLY A 124 20.76 11.22 9.87
CA GLY A 124 20.98 11.57 8.47
C GLY A 124 19.90 11.02 7.54
N LEU A 125 19.60 9.72 7.64
CA LEU A 125 18.56 9.06 6.83
C LEU A 125 17.16 9.62 7.09
N LEU A 126 16.83 9.94 8.34
CA LEU A 126 15.55 10.56 8.69
C LEU A 126 15.45 12.00 8.17
N THR A 127 16.56 12.73 8.10
CA THR A 127 16.60 14.07 7.48
C THR A 127 16.27 14.02 5.99
N ASP A 128 16.88 13.08 5.26
CA ASP A 128 16.60 12.87 3.83
C ASP A 128 15.15 12.44 3.60
N ARG A 129 14.65 11.52 4.44
CA ARG A 129 13.25 11.07 4.41
C ARG A 129 12.28 12.22 4.65
N LEU A 130 12.51 13.03 5.68
CA LEU A 130 11.67 14.18 6.02
C LEU A 130 11.60 15.18 4.87
N SER A 131 12.73 15.42 4.19
CA SER A 131 12.79 16.27 3.01
C SER A 131 11.97 15.70 1.85
N ALA A 132 11.99 14.38 1.63
CA ALA A 132 11.17 13.73 0.61
C ALA A 132 9.67 13.79 0.93
N ILE A 133 9.28 13.57 2.20
CA ILE A 133 7.89 13.67 2.65
C ILE A 133 7.35 15.09 2.41
N ARG A 134 8.12 16.12 2.81
CA ARG A 134 7.73 17.53 2.60
C ARG A 134 7.53 17.89 1.13
N ARG A 135 8.39 17.37 0.24
CA ARG A 135 8.19 17.54 -1.21
C ARG A 135 6.89 16.87 -1.68
N GLY A 136 6.63 15.63 -1.26
CA GLY A 136 5.39 14.93 -1.60
C GLY A 136 4.13 15.65 -1.09
N ILE A 137 4.18 16.22 0.13
CA ILE A 137 3.10 17.05 0.66
C ILE A 137 2.85 18.27 -0.24
N ALA A 138 3.90 19.01 -0.59
CA ALA A 138 3.79 20.19 -1.44
C ALA A 138 3.24 19.85 -2.85
N GLU A 139 3.68 18.72 -3.44
CA GLU A 139 3.20 18.25 -4.73
C GLU A 139 1.69 17.92 -4.71
N LEU A 140 1.21 17.28 -3.64
CA LEU A 140 -0.21 16.95 -3.48
C LEU A 140 -1.08 18.18 -3.19
N GLU A 141 -0.56 19.12 -2.39
CA GLU A 141 -1.24 20.39 -2.12
C GLU A 141 -1.38 21.22 -3.40
N GLU A 142 -0.32 21.34 -4.19
CA GLU A 142 -0.35 22.05 -5.47
C GLU A 142 -1.30 21.37 -6.47
N PHE A 143 -1.38 20.03 -6.47
CA PHE A 143 -2.36 19.31 -7.27
C PHE A 143 -3.80 19.66 -6.86
N HIS A 144 -4.11 19.68 -5.56
CA HIS A 144 -5.43 20.07 -5.06
C HIS A 144 -5.79 21.51 -5.40
N GLU A 145 -4.86 22.46 -5.28
CA GLU A 145 -5.10 23.87 -5.62
C GLU A 145 -5.39 24.09 -7.11
N ARG A 146 -4.86 23.24 -7.99
CA ARG A 146 -5.06 23.33 -9.45
C ARG A 146 -6.35 22.68 -9.94
N ASP A 147 -6.87 21.67 -9.24
CA ASP A 147 -8.02 20.84 -9.65
C ASP A 147 -9.39 21.35 -9.15
N ASP A 148 -9.43 22.54 -8.53
CA ASP A 148 -10.51 23.05 -7.68
C ASP A 148 -11.89 23.31 -8.37
N LEU A 149 -12.12 22.90 -9.63
CA LEU A 149 -13.36 23.21 -10.35
C LEU A 149 -13.96 22.12 -11.27
N GLN A 150 -13.40 20.91 -11.39
CA GLN A 150 -13.92 19.92 -12.38
C GLN A 150 -14.10 18.48 -11.87
N VAL A 151 -13.43 18.06 -10.79
CA VAL A 151 -13.48 16.67 -10.30
C VAL A 151 -14.34 16.57 -9.03
N PRO A 152 -15.38 15.71 -9.00
CA PRO A 152 -16.14 15.47 -7.78
C PRO A 152 -15.24 14.93 -6.66
N ARG A 153 -15.39 15.47 -5.44
CA ARG A 153 -14.62 15.09 -4.23
C ARG A 153 -14.52 13.57 -4.00
N LEU A 154 -15.54 12.81 -4.36
CA LEU A 154 -15.53 11.35 -4.25
C LEU A 154 -14.31 10.70 -4.93
N PHE A 155 -13.78 11.31 -6.01
CA PHE A 155 -12.61 10.83 -6.73
C PHE A 155 -11.28 11.42 -6.22
N LEU A 156 -11.32 12.24 -5.17
CA LEU A 156 -10.16 12.85 -4.51
C LEU A 156 -9.95 12.30 -3.09
N ILE A 157 -10.82 11.38 -2.64
CA ILE A 157 -10.83 10.95 -1.23
C ILE A 157 -9.57 10.16 -0.86
N GLU A 158 -9.02 9.39 -1.81
CA GLU A 158 -7.75 8.69 -1.64
C GLU A 158 -6.58 9.70 -1.50
N THR A 159 -6.58 10.77 -2.31
CA THR A 159 -5.59 11.85 -2.23
C THR A 159 -5.66 12.61 -0.90
N GLU A 160 -6.89 12.90 -0.41
CA GLU A 160 -7.10 13.50 0.93
C GLU A 160 -6.51 12.61 2.04
N TYR A 161 -6.72 11.29 1.94
CA TYR A 161 -6.16 10.31 2.88
C TYR A 161 -4.63 10.28 2.82
N ASP A 162 -4.04 10.21 1.63
CA ASP A 162 -2.58 10.17 1.45
C ASP A 162 -1.90 11.41 2.03
N LEU A 163 -2.46 12.60 1.78
CA LEU A 163 -1.95 13.85 2.36
C LEU A 163 -2.03 13.83 3.89
N ALA A 164 -3.13 13.33 4.47
CA ALA A 164 -3.26 13.21 5.92
C ALA A 164 -2.21 12.27 6.51
N MET A 165 -1.93 11.15 5.85
CA MET A 165 -0.92 10.17 6.27
C MET A 165 0.50 10.71 6.15
N LEU A 166 0.83 11.41 5.05
CA LEU A 166 2.14 12.04 4.88
C LEU A 166 2.40 13.12 5.95
N ARG A 167 1.41 13.95 6.26
CA ARG A 167 1.53 14.95 7.35
C ARG A 167 1.68 14.28 8.72
N ALA A 168 1.01 13.16 8.96
CA ALA A 168 1.18 12.40 10.20
C ALA A 168 2.60 11.85 10.31
N GLU A 169 3.12 11.29 9.22
CA GLU A 169 4.47 10.78 9.18
C GLU A 169 5.52 11.89 9.31
N GLU A 170 5.33 13.03 8.64
CA GLU A 170 6.21 14.21 8.76
C GLU A 170 6.38 14.63 10.23
N ARG A 171 5.26 14.79 10.95
CA ARG A 171 5.28 15.19 12.37
C ARG A 171 6.02 14.17 13.22
N TRP A 172 5.79 12.88 12.98
CA TRP A 172 6.41 11.81 13.76
C TRP A 172 7.91 11.71 13.49
N VAL A 173 8.32 11.75 12.22
CA VAL A 173 9.74 11.70 11.81
C VAL A 173 10.49 12.93 12.31
N ALA A 174 9.89 14.11 12.22
CA ALA A 174 10.50 15.33 12.72
C ALA A 174 10.73 15.28 14.23
N ALA A 175 9.77 14.75 15.00
CA ALA A 175 9.92 14.59 16.45
C ALA A 175 11.05 13.61 16.81
N LEU A 176 11.09 12.43 16.17
CA LEU A 176 12.17 11.47 16.41
C LEU A 176 13.54 12.03 16.02
N LEU A 177 13.63 12.73 14.88
CA LEU A 177 14.86 13.36 14.44
C LEU A 177 15.34 14.43 15.44
N ASP A 178 14.41 15.23 15.98
CA ASP A 178 14.71 16.21 17.03
C ASP A 178 15.28 15.51 18.29
N GLU A 179 14.69 14.41 18.74
CA GLU A 179 15.19 13.65 19.88
C GLU A 179 16.63 13.12 19.66
N LEU A 180 16.91 12.61 18.47
CA LEU A 180 18.24 12.07 18.13
C LEU A 180 19.30 13.17 18.01
N THR A 181 18.93 14.31 17.44
CA THR A 181 19.86 15.42 17.16
C THR A 181 20.08 16.33 18.38
N SER A 182 19.06 16.53 19.20
CA SER A 182 19.14 17.28 20.47
C SER A 182 19.71 16.45 21.62
N GLY A 183 19.77 15.13 21.46
CA GLY A 183 20.30 14.20 22.45
C GLY A 183 19.30 13.83 23.57
N THR A 184 18.02 14.14 23.41
CA THR A 184 16.99 13.81 24.39
C THR A 184 16.46 12.38 24.25
N PHE A 185 16.82 11.67 23.17
CA PHE A 185 16.46 10.27 22.99
C PHE A 185 17.02 9.39 24.13
N PRO A 186 16.18 8.68 24.90
CA PRO A 186 16.65 7.83 25.98
C PRO A 186 17.56 6.69 25.48
N GLY A 187 18.73 6.52 26.10
CA GLY A 187 19.67 5.47 25.71
C GLY A 187 20.59 5.84 24.54
N LEU A 188 20.60 7.10 24.09
CA LEU A 188 21.37 7.54 22.92
C LEU A 188 22.88 7.39 23.10
N ALA A 189 23.40 7.68 24.29
CA ALA A 189 24.83 7.56 24.58
C ALA A 189 25.28 6.10 24.56
N GLU A 190 24.47 5.21 25.14
CA GLU A 190 24.66 3.76 25.13
C GLU A 190 24.60 3.22 23.69
N TRP A 191 23.65 3.69 22.88
CA TRP A 191 23.55 3.33 21.48
C TRP A 191 24.75 3.81 20.65
N ARG A 192 25.27 5.02 20.88
CA ARG A 192 26.53 5.47 20.27
C ARG A 192 27.70 4.57 20.71
N GLY A 193 27.85 4.36 22.02
CA GLY A 193 28.92 3.53 22.58
C GLY A 193 28.91 2.09 22.06
N PHE A 194 27.73 1.52 21.82
CA PHE A 194 27.55 0.20 21.20
C PHE A 194 28.22 0.10 19.82
N HIS A 195 28.06 1.14 18.98
CA HIS A 195 28.63 1.17 17.63
C HIS A 195 30.12 1.52 17.63
N GLU A 196 30.56 2.43 18.52
CA GLU A 196 31.97 2.76 18.70
C GLU A 196 32.81 1.58 19.20
N ALA A 197 32.22 0.72 20.06
CA ALA A 197 32.86 -0.47 20.61
C ALA A 197 32.82 -1.70 19.67
N GLY A 198 32.10 -1.62 18.55
CA GLY A 198 32.00 -2.71 17.57
C GLY A 198 31.04 -3.86 17.94
N GLY A 199 30.05 -3.64 18.81
CA GLY A 199 28.99 -4.61 19.10
C GLY A 199 28.43 -4.59 20.53
N LEU A 200 27.55 -5.56 20.83
CA LEU A 200 26.81 -5.60 22.11
C LEU A 200 27.81 -5.83 23.24
N SER A 201 27.76 -4.97 24.28
CA SER A 201 28.39 -5.30 25.55
C SER A 201 27.81 -6.61 26.08
N ALA A 202 28.57 -7.34 26.90
CA ALA A 202 28.11 -8.61 27.46
C ALA A 202 26.75 -8.47 28.16
N GLU A 203 26.54 -7.37 28.89
CA GLU A 203 25.29 -7.04 29.60
C GLU A 203 24.10 -6.85 28.66
N MET A 204 24.29 -6.24 27.48
CA MET A 204 23.20 -6.06 26.51
C MET A 204 22.87 -7.34 25.73
N LYS A 205 23.84 -8.26 25.57
CA LYS A 205 23.57 -9.61 25.05
C LYS A 205 22.72 -10.41 26.03
N GLU A 206 23.07 -10.36 27.31
CA GLU A 206 22.38 -11.08 28.38
C GLU A 206 20.92 -10.61 28.53
N LEU A 207 20.67 -9.29 28.49
CA LEU A 207 19.31 -8.73 28.52
C LEU A 207 18.47 -9.08 27.28
N ALA A 208 19.10 -9.19 26.10
CA ALA A 208 18.43 -9.63 24.89
C ALA A 208 18.08 -11.13 24.94
N GLU A 209 18.94 -11.94 25.56
CA GLU A 209 18.76 -13.39 25.73
C GLU A 209 17.71 -13.72 26.81
N GLU A 210 17.64 -12.97 27.93
CA GLU A 210 16.58 -13.11 28.95
C GLU A 210 15.19 -12.90 28.35
N LYS A 211 15.02 -11.87 27.50
CA LYS A 211 13.73 -11.59 26.84
C LYS A 211 13.32 -12.63 25.79
N ILE A 212 14.26 -13.45 25.31
CA ILE A 212 13.97 -14.59 24.43
C ILE A 212 13.49 -15.80 25.23
N THR A 213 13.91 -15.92 26.50
CA THR A 213 13.56 -17.07 27.35
C THR A 213 12.21 -16.94 28.05
N ASP A 214 11.67 -15.72 28.14
CA ASP A 214 10.35 -15.42 28.71
C ASP A 214 9.16 -15.52 27.72
N LEU A 215 9.38 -16.06 26.52
CA LEU A 215 8.36 -16.35 25.48
C LEU A 215 8.18 -17.85 25.28
#